data_AF-A0A8B6FM93-F1
#
_entry.id   AF-A0A8B6FM93-F1
#
_cell.length_a   1.000
_cell.length_b   1.000
_cell.length_c   1.000
_cell.angle_alpha   90.00
_cell.angle_beta   90.00
_cell.angle_gamma   90.00
#
_symmetry.space_group_name_H-M   'P 1'
#
loop_
_entity.id
_entity.type
_entity.pdbx_description
1 polymer ?
#
loop_
_entity_poly.entity_id
_entity_poly.type
_entity_poly.pdbx_seq_one_letter_code
_entity_poly.pdbx_strand_id
1 'polypeptide(L)'
;MARSKLKRPDSRLPITLDLLKNIIKILPAFCSSRYEAVLFSSAFSMGFFAFLRVGEMTTACGREGSNHAIKIENVEVTNHNIKIYLASSKTDQLGRGTSIFVARQSDVGICPVKLLQEYLKIRPRISGQLYCHFDGSPMTRYQFSGILKQALGYIGFDQSKYGTHSFRIGSATSATMLGFSDEQIKVMGRWSSDTFKSYIRIPQF
;
A
#
# COMPACT_ATOMS: atom_id res chain seq x y z
N MET A 1 -14.45 -9.07 36.86
CA MET A 1 -15.07 -8.23 35.80
C MET A 1 -13.96 -7.55 34.99
N ALA A 2 -13.67 -8.02 33.78
CA ALA A 2 -12.66 -7.42 32.93
C ALA A 2 -13.23 -6.20 32.21
N ARG A 3 -12.69 -5.00 32.48
CA ARG A 3 -12.96 -3.78 31.71
C ARG A 3 -12.49 -3.99 30.26
N SER A 4 -13.43 -4.22 29.35
CA SER A 4 -13.20 -4.06 27.92
C SER A 4 -12.71 -2.64 27.66
N LYS A 5 -11.43 -2.47 27.32
CA LYS A 5 -10.91 -1.19 26.81
C LYS A 5 -11.61 -0.94 25.47
N LEU A 6 -12.61 -0.05 25.46
CA LEU A 6 -13.18 0.51 24.24
C LEU A 6 -12.01 1.01 23.37
N LYS A 7 -11.77 0.31 22.26
CA LYS A 7 -10.67 0.61 21.35
C LYS A 7 -10.99 1.96 20.70
N ARG A 8 -10.20 2.99 20.98
CA ARG A 8 -10.40 4.32 20.37
C ARG A 8 -10.47 4.16 18.85
N PRO A 9 -11.46 4.78 18.18
CA PRO A 9 -11.58 4.70 16.73
C PRO A 9 -10.33 5.27 16.06
N ASP A 10 -9.91 4.66 14.96
CA ASP A 10 -8.74 5.13 14.21
C ASP A 10 -9.01 6.55 13.67
N SER A 11 -8.26 7.53 14.18
CA SER A 11 -8.38 8.95 13.84
C SER A 11 -7.63 9.35 12.58
N ARG A 12 -6.95 8.40 11.92
CA ARG A 12 -6.20 8.69 10.69
C ARG A 12 -7.15 9.00 9.53
N LEU A 13 -6.71 9.93 8.69
CA LEU A 13 -7.41 10.32 7.47
C LEU A 13 -7.08 9.39 6.30
N PRO A 14 -8.00 9.23 5.33
CA PRO A 14 -7.75 8.48 4.10
C PRO A 14 -6.71 9.17 3.22
N ILE A 15 -5.85 8.38 2.56
CA ILE A 15 -5.18 8.85 1.34
C ILE A 15 -6.23 8.82 0.23
N THR A 16 -6.60 9.98 -0.34
CA THR A 16 -7.50 10.03 -1.50
C THR A 16 -6.72 9.80 -2.80
N LEU A 17 -7.43 9.55 -3.92
CA LEU A 17 -6.78 9.42 -5.24
C LEU A 17 -6.02 10.69 -5.63
N ASP A 18 -6.60 11.87 -5.41
CA ASP A 18 -5.93 13.15 -5.69
C ASP A 18 -4.70 13.37 -4.81
N LEU A 19 -4.81 13.03 -3.52
CA LEU A 19 -3.69 13.12 -2.59
C LEU A 19 -2.57 12.15 -2.98
N LEU A 20 -2.91 10.91 -3.36
CA LEU A 20 -1.95 9.94 -3.87
C LEU A 20 -1.23 10.46 -5.12
N LYS A 21 -1.97 11.04 -6.07
CA LYS A 21 -1.42 11.63 -7.29
C LYS A 21 -0.46 12.77 -6.99
N ASN A 22 -0.86 13.68 -6.09
CA ASN A 22 -0.01 14.79 -5.67
C ASN A 22 1.26 14.29 -4.98
N ILE A 23 1.15 13.32 -4.07
CA ILE A 23 2.30 12.68 -3.42
C ILE A 23 3.25 12.09 -4.47
N ILE A 24 2.74 11.27 -5.40
CA ILE A 24 3.59 10.62 -6.41
C ILE A 24 4.29 11.65 -7.31
N LYS A 25 3.58 12.70 -7.71
CA LYS A 25 4.12 13.78 -8.55
C LYS A 25 5.32 14.49 -7.91
N ILE A 26 5.33 14.67 -6.60
CA ILE A 26 6.40 15.39 -5.90
C ILE A 26 7.58 14.51 -5.46
N LEU A 27 7.47 13.17 -5.57
CA LEU A 27 8.55 12.23 -5.17
C LEU A 27 9.92 12.58 -5.78
N PRO A 28 10.03 12.90 -7.08
CA PRO A 28 11.32 13.24 -7.69
C PRO A 28 11.98 14.49 -7.11
N ALA A 29 11.23 15.38 -6.45
CA ALA A 29 11.76 16.60 -5.86
C ALA A 29 12.36 16.40 -4.46
N PHE A 30 12.05 15.30 -3.78
CA PHE A 30 12.54 15.05 -2.43
C PHE A 30 13.39 13.78 -2.29
N CYS A 31 13.19 12.78 -3.15
CA CYS A 31 13.93 11.53 -3.05
C CYS A 31 15.40 11.76 -3.36
N SER A 32 16.27 11.04 -2.67
CA SER A 32 17.73 11.19 -2.81
C SER A 32 18.21 10.76 -4.21
N SER A 33 17.42 9.94 -4.90
CA SER A 33 17.70 9.48 -6.25
C SER A 33 16.44 9.23 -7.07
N ARG A 34 16.59 9.18 -8.39
CA ARG A 34 15.54 8.73 -9.31
C ARG A 34 15.05 7.32 -8.98
N TYR A 35 15.95 6.43 -8.53
CA TYR A 35 15.59 5.08 -8.14
C TYR A 35 14.61 5.07 -6.97
N GLU A 36 14.92 5.84 -5.91
CA GLU A 36 14.02 5.96 -4.75
C GLU A 36 12.65 6.52 -5.14
N ALA A 37 12.62 7.55 -5.99
CA ALA A 37 11.35 8.13 -6.45
C ALA A 37 10.46 7.09 -7.15
N VAL A 38 11.04 6.27 -8.04
CA VAL A 38 10.30 5.21 -8.75
C VAL A 38 9.90 4.08 -7.79
N LEU A 39 10.77 3.68 -6.87
CA LEU A 39 10.49 2.67 -5.83
C LEU A 39 9.26 3.07 -5.00
N PHE A 40 9.27 4.28 -4.42
CA PHE A 40 8.17 4.74 -3.58
C PHE A 40 6.91 5.08 -4.40
N SER A 41 7.03 5.51 -5.65
CA SER A 41 5.88 5.70 -6.56
C SER A 41 5.11 4.40 -6.72
N SER A 42 5.82 3.31 -7.07
CA SER A 42 5.23 1.99 -7.23
C SER A 42 4.65 1.49 -5.90
N ALA A 43 5.38 1.62 -4.80
CA ALA A 43 4.95 1.16 -3.49
C ALA A 43 3.68 1.87 -2.99
N PHE A 44 3.56 3.19 -3.18
CA PHE A 44 2.39 3.96 -2.78
C PHE A 44 1.17 3.63 -3.63
N SER A 45 1.34 3.56 -4.95
CA SER A 45 0.26 3.17 -5.85
C SER A 45 -0.24 1.76 -5.54
N MET A 46 0.66 0.78 -5.40
CA MET A 46 0.30 -0.58 -5.04
C MET A 46 -0.32 -0.68 -3.66
N GLY A 47 0.21 0.06 -2.68
CA GLY A 47 -0.37 0.16 -1.34
C GLY A 47 -1.85 0.53 -1.36
N PHE A 48 -2.22 1.45 -2.25
CA PHE A 48 -3.59 1.90 -2.45
C PHE A 48 -4.43 0.90 -3.26
N PHE A 49 -4.06 0.62 -4.51
CA PHE A 49 -4.93 -0.13 -5.44
C PHE A 49 -5.04 -1.62 -5.11
N ALA A 50 -4.03 -2.22 -4.47
CA ALA A 50 -4.04 -3.63 -4.08
C ALA A 50 -4.55 -3.84 -2.62
N PHE A 51 -5.01 -2.78 -1.96
CA PHE A 51 -5.46 -2.79 -0.55
C PHE A 51 -4.40 -3.38 0.39
N LEU A 52 -3.12 -3.22 0.07
CA LEU A 52 -2.04 -3.89 0.79
C LEU A 52 -1.89 -3.31 2.19
N ARG A 53 -1.67 -4.19 3.16
CA ARG A 53 -1.11 -3.75 4.44
C ARG A 53 0.34 -3.38 4.16
N VAL A 54 0.82 -2.25 4.66
CA VAL A 54 2.22 -1.85 4.40
C VAL A 54 3.22 -2.94 4.83
N GLY A 55 2.91 -3.70 5.89
CA GLY A 55 3.72 -4.86 6.30
C GLY A 55 3.74 -6.04 5.31
N GLU A 56 2.85 -6.08 4.31
CA GLU A 56 2.90 -7.04 3.19
C GLU A 56 3.92 -6.58 2.12
N MET A 57 4.40 -5.32 2.17
CA MET A 57 5.36 -4.74 1.22
C MET A 57 6.72 -4.40 1.85
N THR A 58 6.82 -4.44 3.18
CA THR A 58 7.98 -3.93 3.92
C THR A 58 8.45 -4.89 5.00
N THR A 59 9.73 -4.81 5.36
CA THR A 59 10.26 -5.45 6.58
C THR A 59 10.16 -4.57 7.81
N ALA A 60 10.25 -5.22 8.97
CA ALA A 60 10.61 -4.55 10.21
C ALA A 60 12.14 -4.33 10.25
N CYS A 61 12.58 -3.16 10.72
CA CYS A 61 14.00 -2.90 10.98
C CYS A 61 14.58 -3.97 11.93
N GLY A 62 15.77 -4.48 11.61
CA GLY A 62 16.53 -5.38 12.49
C GLY A 62 15.98 -6.81 12.59
N ARG A 63 15.02 -7.20 11.74
CA ARG A 63 14.58 -8.59 11.63
C ARG A 63 14.73 -9.05 10.19
N GLU A 64 15.81 -9.75 9.92
CA GLU A 64 15.87 -10.65 8.77
C GLU A 64 14.73 -11.66 8.94
N GLY A 65 13.85 -11.77 7.94
CA GLY A 65 12.85 -12.86 7.92
C GLY A 65 11.43 -12.53 8.37
N SER A 66 10.90 -11.32 8.11
CA SER A 66 9.42 -11.25 7.98
C SER A 66 9.01 -11.97 6.69
N ASN A 67 8.75 -13.28 6.78
CA ASN A 67 8.35 -14.19 5.68
C ASN A 67 7.04 -13.79 4.96
N HIS A 68 6.45 -12.65 5.33
CA HIS A 68 5.15 -12.19 4.86
C HIS A 68 5.23 -11.10 3.78
N ALA A 69 6.42 -10.52 3.54
CA ALA A 69 6.58 -9.50 2.50
C ALA A 69 6.51 -10.15 1.11
N ILE A 70 5.87 -9.45 0.16
CA ILE A 70 5.75 -9.91 -1.23
C ILE A 70 7.14 -10.10 -1.81
N LYS A 71 7.37 -11.28 -2.38
CA LYS A 71 8.59 -11.61 -3.12
C LYS A 71 8.40 -11.35 -4.61
N ILE A 72 9.49 -11.07 -5.31
CA ILE A 72 9.47 -10.82 -6.76
C ILE A 72 8.93 -12.03 -7.54
N GLU A 73 9.25 -13.25 -7.10
CA GLU A 73 8.78 -14.51 -7.71
C GLU A 73 7.26 -14.71 -7.65
N ASN A 74 6.57 -13.99 -6.76
CA ASN A 74 5.12 -14.10 -6.56
C ASN A 74 4.33 -13.02 -7.33
N VAL A 75 4.98 -12.30 -8.25
CA VAL A 75 4.39 -11.17 -8.96
C VAL A 75 4.42 -11.44 -10.46
N GLU A 76 3.24 -11.55 -11.04
CA GLU A 76 3.04 -11.63 -12.48
C GLU A 76 2.49 -10.29 -12.96
N VAL A 77 3.18 -9.66 -13.93
CA VAL A 77 2.76 -8.35 -14.48
C VAL A 77 2.52 -8.48 -15.98
N THR A 78 1.33 -8.07 -16.42
CA THR A 78 0.97 -7.92 -17.83
C THR A 78 0.76 -6.45 -18.17
N ASN A 79 0.45 -6.14 -19.43
CA ASN A 79 0.11 -4.76 -19.82
C ASN A 79 -1.22 -4.27 -19.22
N HIS A 80 -2.10 -5.19 -18.81
CA HIS A 80 -3.46 -4.88 -18.38
C HIS A 80 -3.70 -5.08 -16.89
N ASN A 81 -2.95 -5.96 -16.24
CA ASN A 81 -3.14 -6.29 -14.84
C ASN A 81 -1.84 -6.75 -14.16
N ILE A 82 -1.87 -6.75 -12.84
CA ILE A 82 -0.89 -7.37 -11.97
C ILE A 82 -1.61 -8.45 -11.17
N LYS A 83 -0.98 -9.61 -11.04
CA LYS A 83 -1.38 -10.67 -10.12
C LYS A 83 -0.28 -10.86 -9.08
N ILE A 84 -0.65 -10.81 -7.81
CA ILE A 84 0.27 -10.98 -6.67
C ILE A 84 -0.21 -12.15 -5.84
N TYR A 85 0.66 -13.12 -5.61
CA TYR A 85 0.42 -14.18 -4.65
C TYR A 85 0.96 -13.79 -3.26
N LEU A 86 0.08 -13.64 -2.29
CA LEU A 86 0.43 -13.49 -0.89
C LEU A 86 0.46 -14.87 -0.24
N ALA A 87 1.66 -15.37 0.08
CA ALA A 87 1.83 -16.67 0.74
C ALA A 87 1.27 -16.72 2.16
N SER A 88 1.10 -15.55 2.80
CA SER A 88 0.52 -15.44 4.14
C SER A 88 0.00 -14.03 4.37
N SER A 89 -1.08 -13.92 5.14
CA SER A 89 -1.64 -12.64 5.56
C SER A 89 -2.06 -12.71 7.03
N LYS A 90 -2.20 -11.56 7.70
CA LYS A 90 -2.65 -11.53 9.11
C LYS A 90 -3.99 -12.23 9.36
N THR A 91 -4.81 -12.38 8.32
CA THR A 91 -6.12 -13.05 8.34
C THR A 91 -6.05 -14.51 7.90
N ASP A 92 -4.89 -14.96 7.43
CA ASP A 92 -4.67 -16.33 6.97
C ASP A 92 -3.99 -17.15 8.06
N GLN A 93 -4.76 -17.51 9.09
CA GLN A 93 -4.31 -18.35 10.20
C GLN A 93 -3.98 -19.79 9.77
N LEU A 94 -4.36 -20.18 8.55
CA LEU A 94 -4.19 -21.53 8.00
C LEU A 94 -3.14 -21.60 6.89
N GLY A 95 -2.50 -20.49 6.51
CA GLY A 95 -1.44 -20.46 5.49
C GLY A 95 -1.89 -20.82 4.07
N ARG A 96 -3.17 -20.61 3.72
CA ARG A 96 -3.70 -20.93 2.39
C ARG A 96 -3.20 -20.00 1.29
N GLY A 97 -2.71 -18.83 1.65
CA GLY A 97 -2.33 -17.77 0.73
C GLY A 97 -3.55 -17.16 0.01
N THR A 98 -3.33 -16.04 -0.66
CA THR A 98 -4.37 -15.37 -1.44
C THR A 98 -3.78 -14.63 -2.63
N SER A 99 -4.48 -14.66 -3.77
CA SER A 99 -4.08 -13.91 -4.95
C SER A 99 -4.82 -12.57 -5.01
N ILE A 100 -4.07 -11.50 -5.22
CA ILE A 100 -4.60 -10.15 -5.45
C ILE A 100 -4.46 -9.83 -6.93
N PHE A 101 -5.56 -9.36 -7.53
CA PHE A 101 -5.57 -8.88 -8.90
C PHE A 101 -5.75 -7.36 -8.90
N VAL A 102 -4.88 -6.68 -9.64
CA VAL A 102 -4.89 -5.21 -9.76
C VAL A 102 -4.98 -4.86 -11.23
N ALA A 103 -6.05 -4.18 -11.63
CA ALA A 103 -6.25 -3.74 -12.99
C ALA A 103 -5.47 -2.44 -13.29
N ARG A 104 -5.08 -2.27 -14.56
CA ARG A 104 -4.57 -1.01 -15.08
C ARG A 104 -5.59 0.11 -14.85
N GLN A 105 -5.08 1.28 -14.50
CA GLN A 105 -5.87 2.49 -14.27
C GLN A 105 -5.67 3.46 -15.43
N SER A 106 -6.70 4.24 -15.76
CA SER A 106 -6.66 5.26 -16.80
C SER A 106 -5.74 6.42 -16.42
N ASP A 107 -5.74 6.83 -15.15
CA ASP A 107 -4.81 7.85 -14.66
C ASP A 107 -3.39 7.30 -14.58
N VAL A 108 -2.60 7.68 -15.57
CA VAL A 108 -1.21 7.27 -15.78
C VAL A 108 -0.30 7.68 -14.61
N GLY A 109 -0.61 8.76 -13.89
CA GLY A 109 0.22 9.29 -12.80
C GLY A 109 0.17 8.44 -11.52
N ILE A 110 -0.89 7.66 -11.34
CA ILE A 110 -1.07 6.77 -10.18
C ILE A 110 -1.23 5.30 -10.59
N CYS A 111 -1.10 4.98 -11.88
CA CYS A 111 -1.40 3.65 -12.39
C CYS A 111 -0.45 2.58 -11.81
N PRO A 112 -0.96 1.60 -11.05
CA PRO A 112 -0.14 0.57 -10.41
C PRO A 112 0.62 -0.30 -11.41
N VAL A 113 -0.05 -0.69 -12.51
CA VAL A 113 0.58 -1.48 -13.59
C VAL A 113 1.77 -0.73 -14.18
N LYS A 114 1.58 0.53 -14.56
CA LYS A 114 2.66 1.33 -15.17
C LYS A 114 3.80 1.56 -14.19
N LEU A 115 3.51 2.02 -12.98
CA LEU A 115 4.53 2.36 -11.99
C LEU A 115 5.32 1.12 -11.56
N LEU A 116 4.66 -0.03 -11.42
CA LEU A 116 5.35 -1.29 -11.15
C LEU A 116 6.23 -1.73 -12.32
N GLN A 117 5.74 -1.63 -13.56
CA GLN A 117 6.57 -1.92 -14.75
C GLN A 117 7.80 -1.02 -14.83
N GLU A 118 7.66 0.27 -14.53
CA GLU A 118 8.79 1.22 -14.48
C GLU A 118 9.80 0.87 -13.39
N TYR A 119 9.32 0.49 -12.21
CA TYR A 119 10.17 0.02 -11.12
C TYR A 119 10.91 -1.27 -11.49
N LEU A 120 10.21 -2.27 -12.03
CA LEU A 120 10.81 -3.56 -12.40
C LEU A 120 11.90 -3.44 -13.49
N LYS A 121 11.83 -2.41 -14.35
CA LYS A 121 12.89 -2.15 -15.34
C LYS A 121 14.22 -1.74 -14.72
N ILE A 122 14.19 -1.04 -13.58
CA ILE A 122 15.38 -0.49 -12.92
C ILE A 122 15.78 -1.26 -11.65
N ARG A 123 14.88 -2.10 -11.12
CA ARG A 123 15.13 -2.93 -9.94
C ARG A 123 16.34 -3.85 -10.19
N PRO A 124 17.27 -3.98 -9.22
CA PRO A 124 18.35 -4.95 -9.30
C PRO A 124 17.82 -6.37 -9.54
N ARG A 125 18.53 -7.16 -10.34
CA ARG A 125 18.16 -8.55 -10.67
C ARG A 125 18.57 -9.51 -9.56
N ILE A 126 18.00 -9.31 -8.38
CA ILE A 126 18.21 -10.14 -7.19
C ILE A 126 16.90 -10.81 -6.76
N SER A 127 17.01 -11.98 -6.13
CA SER A 127 15.90 -12.66 -5.50
C SER A 127 15.44 -11.95 -4.22
N GLY A 128 14.32 -12.38 -3.65
CA GLY A 128 13.80 -11.85 -2.39
C GLY A 128 12.64 -10.89 -2.60
N GLN A 129 12.58 -9.83 -1.79
CA GLN A 129 11.41 -8.95 -1.72
C GLN A 129 11.21 -8.16 -3.00
N LEU A 130 9.94 -7.93 -3.33
CA LEU A 130 9.56 -7.10 -4.47
C LEU A 130 10.19 -5.72 -4.35
N TYR A 131 9.98 -5.05 -3.22
CA TYR A 131 10.47 -3.70 -2.97
C TYR A 131 11.80 -3.72 -2.19
N CYS A 132 12.87 -3.39 -2.91
CA CYS A 132 14.21 -3.22 -2.37
C CYS A 132 14.87 -1.94 -2.89
N HIS A 133 15.83 -1.44 -2.11
CA HIS A 133 16.76 -0.37 -2.49
C HIS A 133 17.73 -0.85 -3.56
N PHE A 134 18.49 0.08 -4.13
CA PHE A 134 19.43 -0.23 -5.21
C PHE A 134 20.55 -1.17 -4.77
N ASP A 135 20.95 -1.11 -3.50
CA ASP A 135 21.90 -2.02 -2.87
C ASP A 135 21.30 -3.42 -2.58
N GLY A 136 20.02 -3.62 -2.88
CA GLY A 136 19.29 -4.86 -2.65
C GLY A 136 18.69 -5.00 -1.25
N SER A 137 18.94 -4.05 -0.34
CA SER A 137 18.34 -4.07 0.98
C SER A 137 16.81 -3.88 0.90
N PRO A 138 16.01 -4.59 1.73
CA PRO A 138 14.56 -4.51 1.65
C PRO A 138 14.03 -3.15 2.12
N MET A 139 12.95 -2.68 1.49
CA MET A 139 12.27 -1.46 1.93
C MET A 139 11.64 -1.68 3.32
N THR A 140 11.98 -0.81 4.27
CA THR A 140 11.47 -0.91 5.64
C THR A 140 10.16 -0.12 5.82
N ARG A 141 9.36 -0.51 6.82
CA ARG A 141 8.16 0.25 7.20
C ARG A 141 8.49 1.67 7.67
N TYR A 142 9.66 1.85 8.29
CA TYR A 142 10.15 3.15 8.75
C TYR A 142 10.38 4.07 7.55
N GLN A 143 11.10 3.61 6.54
CA GLN A 143 11.35 4.36 5.31
C GLN A 143 10.05 4.69 4.58
N PHE A 144 9.17 3.71 4.37
CA PHE A 144 7.86 3.94 3.74
C PHE A 144 7.06 5.05 4.46
N SER A 145 7.03 5.00 5.80
CA SER A 145 6.29 5.99 6.60
C SER A 145 6.98 7.35 6.63
N GLY A 146 8.32 7.38 6.67
CA GLY A 146 9.12 8.60 6.66
C GLY A 146 8.95 9.36 5.35
N ILE A 147 9.09 8.66 4.23
CA ILE A 147 8.89 9.22 2.89
C ILE A 147 7.45 9.74 2.72
N LEU A 148 6.45 8.99 3.16
CA LEU A 148 5.05 9.45 3.13
C LEU A 148 4.87 10.76 3.91
N LYS A 149 5.43 10.83 5.11
CA LYS A 149 5.32 11.98 5.99
C LYS A 149 6.03 13.22 5.43
N GLN A 150 7.23 13.06 4.89
CA GLN A 150 7.95 14.13 4.21
C GLN A 150 7.15 14.66 3.02
N ALA A 151 6.65 13.77 2.17
CA ALA A 151 5.80 14.11 1.04
C ALA A 151 4.57 14.93 1.49
N LEU A 152 3.83 14.46 2.50
CA LEU A 152 2.66 15.14 3.06
C LEU A 152 3.01 16.52 3.63
N GLY A 153 4.11 16.63 4.38
CA GLY A 153 4.57 17.90 4.93
C GLY A 153 4.89 18.92 3.83
N TYR A 154 5.53 18.46 2.76
CA TYR A 154 5.89 19.30 1.62
C TYR A 154 4.66 19.89 0.90
N ILE A 155 3.57 19.12 0.81
CA ILE A 155 2.29 19.60 0.24
C ILE A 155 1.38 20.29 1.25
N GLY A 156 1.85 20.57 2.47
CA GLY A 156 1.13 21.34 3.49
C GLY A 156 0.11 20.56 4.32
N PHE A 157 0.17 19.22 4.32
CA PHE A 157 -0.75 18.38 5.10
C PHE A 157 -0.19 18.08 6.49
N ASP A 158 -1.08 18.01 7.49
CA ASP A 158 -0.73 17.59 8.85
C ASP A 158 -0.36 16.11 8.90
N GLN A 159 0.94 15.84 8.97
CA GLN A 159 1.54 14.51 8.97
C GLN A 159 1.04 13.61 10.12
N SER A 160 0.56 14.19 11.23
CA SER A 160 0.09 13.42 12.39
C SER A 160 -1.21 12.67 12.12
N LYS A 161 -1.99 13.13 11.14
CA LYS A 161 -3.26 12.54 10.71
C LYS A 161 -3.10 11.37 9.74
N TYR A 162 -1.88 11.08 9.29
CA TYR A 162 -1.63 10.05 8.29
C TYR A 162 -0.65 8.99 8.78
N GLY A 163 -0.77 7.79 8.22
CA GLY A 163 0.19 6.71 8.44
C GLY A 163 -0.06 5.54 7.51
N THR A 164 0.59 4.41 7.79
CA THR A 164 0.48 3.22 6.92
C THR A 164 -0.95 2.72 6.71
N HIS A 165 -1.84 2.92 7.68
CA HIS A 165 -3.25 2.52 7.57
C HIS A 165 -4.07 3.44 6.67
N SER A 166 -3.64 4.69 6.47
CA SER A 166 -4.34 5.70 5.65
C SER A 166 -4.53 5.25 4.21
N PHE A 167 -3.62 4.43 3.67
CA PHE A 167 -3.77 3.81 2.35
C PHE A 167 -5.03 2.94 2.31
N ARG A 168 -5.16 1.97 3.22
CA ARG A 168 -6.33 1.08 3.25
C ARG A 168 -7.63 1.79 3.60
N ILE A 169 -7.57 2.84 4.43
CA ILE A 169 -8.73 3.71 4.70
C ILE A 169 -9.16 4.39 3.39
N GLY A 170 -8.19 4.93 2.66
CA GLY A 170 -8.38 5.51 1.32
C GLY A 170 -8.95 4.54 0.30
N SER A 171 -8.38 3.33 0.20
CA SER A 171 -8.84 2.30 -0.73
C SER A 171 -10.27 1.88 -0.44
N ALA A 172 -10.61 1.61 0.83
CA ALA A 172 -11.97 1.24 1.23
C ALA A 172 -12.96 2.36 0.95
N THR A 173 -12.63 3.59 1.35
CA THR A 173 -13.47 4.76 1.12
C THR A 173 -13.71 4.98 -0.37
N SER A 174 -12.66 4.87 -1.20
CA SER A 174 -12.77 5.08 -2.63
C SER A 174 -13.61 3.97 -3.30
N ALA A 175 -13.45 2.72 -2.90
CA ALA A 175 -14.31 1.64 -3.39
C ALA A 175 -15.77 1.85 -2.99
N THR A 176 -16.06 2.28 -1.76
CA THR A 176 -17.43 2.63 -1.38
C THR A 176 -18.00 3.76 -2.23
N MET A 177 -17.22 4.83 -2.48
CA MET A 177 -17.65 5.95 -3.32
C MET A 177 -17.87 5.56 -4.79
N LEU A 178 -17.17 4.53 -5.27
CA LEU A 178 -17.36 3.94 -6.59
C LEU A 178 -18.54 2.95 -6.66
N GLY A 179 -19.29 2.76 -5.57
CA GLY A 179 -20.47 1.91 -5.53
C GLY A 179 -20.20 0.42 -5.39
N PHE A 180 -18.99 0.02 -4.98
CA PHE A 180 -18.72 -1.39 -4.66
C PHE A 180 -19.51 -1.84 -3.44
N SER A 181 -20.02 -3.07 -3.46
CA SER A 181 -20.74 -3.65 -2.33
C SER A 181 -19.83 -3.93 -1.14
N ASP A 182 -20.41 -4.03 0.05
CA ASP A 182 -19.70 -4.39 1.28
C ASP A 182 -18.94 -5.73 1.13
N GLU A 183 -19.54 -6.71 0.45
CA GLU A 183 -18.93 -8.01 0.16
C GLU A 183 -17.71 -7.86 -0.76
N GLN A 184 -17.82 -7.06 -1.81
CA GLN A 184 -16.70 -6.80 -2.72
C GLN A 184 -15.54 -6.11 -1.98
N ILE A 185 -15.83 -5.10 -1.16
CA ILE A 185 -14.80 -4.38 -0.39
C ILE A 185 -14.13 -5.30 0.63
N LYS A 186 -14.90 -6.17 1.31
CA LYS A 186 -14.37 -7.19 2.21
C LYS A 186 -13.40 -8.12 1.49
N VAL A 187 -13.76 -8.60 0.30
CA VAL A 187 -12.91 -9.46 -0.53
C VAL A 187 -11.63 -8.72 -0.94
N MET A 188 -11.75 -7.51 -1.51
CA MET A 188 -10.61 -6.71 -1.99
C MET A 188 -9.61 -6.42 -0.88
N GLY A 189 -10.08 -5.97 0.27
CA GLY A 189 -9.20 -5.65 1.40
C GLY A 189 -8.91 -6.81 2.34
N ARG A 190 -9.46 -8.00 2.10
CA ARG A 190 -9.20 -9.20 2.93
C ARG A 190 -9.63 -8.96 4.39
N TRP A 191 -10.86 -8.47 4.58
CA TRP A 191 -11.50 -8.34 5.88
C TRP A 191 -12.48 -9.50 6.10
N SER A 192 -12.34 -10.20 7.23
CA SER A 192 -13.20 -11.33 7.59
C SER A 192 -14.50 -10.93 8.31
N SER A 193 -14.66 -9.63 8.62
CA SER A 193 -15.78 -9.10 9.37
C SER A 193 -16.07 -7.66 8.97
N ASP A 194 -17.11 -7.08 9.56
CA ASP A 194 -17.52 -5.68 9.38
C ASP A 194 -16.51 -4.64 9.89
N THR A 195 -15.33 -5.09 10.33
CA THR A 195 -14.22 -4.20 10.69
C THR A 195 -13.82 -3.23 9.56
N PHE A 196 -14.06 -3.57 8.29
CA PHE A 196 -13.83 -2.66 7.17
C PHE A 196 -14.69 -1.38 7.23
N LYS A 197 -15.89 -1.41 7.86
CA LYS A 197 -16.73 -0.21 8.03
C LYS A 197 -15.98 0.88 8.80
N SER A 198 -15.12 0.48 9.74
CA SER A 198 -14.25 1.42 10.47
C SER A 198 -13.13 2.03 9.62
N TYR A 199 -12.92 1.59 8.38
CA TYR A 199 -11.99 2.16 7.40
C TYR A 199 -12.67 3.14 6.44
N ILE A 200 -14.00 3.15 6.35
CA ILE A 200 -14.74 4.03 5.45
C ILE A 200 -14.83 5.43 6.09
N ARG A 201 -14.42 6.46 5.34
CA ARG A 201 -14.41 7.88 5.75
C ARG A 201 -15.00 8.73 4.63
N ILE A 202 -16.31 8.65 4.45
CA ILE A 202 -17.03 9.51 3.49
C ILE A 202 -17.23 10.87 4.15
N PRO A 203 -16.87 11.99 3.49
CA PRO A 203 -17.26 13.32 3.96
C PRO A 203 -18.79 13.37 4.06
N GLN A 204 -19.32 13.64 5.24
CA GLN A 204 -20.74 13.97 5.37
C GLN A 204 -20.90 15.38 4.79
N PHE A 205 -21.67 15.49 3.72
CA PHE A 205 -22.13 16.76 3.18
C PHE A 205 -23.27 17.32 4.03
#